data_AF-A0A310SJV4-F1
#
_entry.id   AF-A0A310SJV4-F1
#
_cell.length_a   1.000
_cell.length_b   1.000
_cell.length_c   1.000
_cell.angle_alpha   90.00
_cell.angle_beta   90.00
_cell.angle_gamma   90.00
#
_symmetry.space_group_name_H-M   'P 1'
#
loop_
_entity.id
_entity.type
_entity.pdbx_description
1 polymer ?
#
loop_
_entity_poly.entity_id
_entity_poly.type
_entity_poly.pdbx_seq_one_letter_code
_entity_poly.pdbx_strand_id
1 'polypeptide(L)'
;MLGRKQSLKGESVLADYGPEESLNESADIEWVNKLWVRRLMRSCALVSLASVCLNTPKTFEKVPPLQYVTFVCDLIITFLFTAEMIAKMHIRGILKVVIIILY
;
A
#
# COMPACT_ATOMS: atom_id res chain seq x y z
N MET A 1 19.84 29.57 -34.05
CA MET A 1 18.43 29.19 -34.35
C MET A 1 17.96 28.25 -33.25
N LEU A 2 16.79 28.55 -32.68
CA LEU A 2 15.91 27.67 -31.86
C LEU A 2 16.49 27.14 -30.52
N GLY A 3 15.88 27.34 -29.36
CA GLY A 3 14.57 27.92 -29.04
C GLY A 3 14.56 28.42 -27.60
N ARG A 4 14.10 29.66 -27.44
CA ARG A 4 13.64 30.21 -26.16
C ARG A 4 12.67 29.21 -25.55
N LYS A 5 12.85 28.85 -24.28
CA LYS A 5 11.77 28.22 -23.49
C LYS A 5 10.64 29.25 -23.38
N GLN A 6 9.72 29.13 -24.32
CA GLN A 6 8.55 29.95 -24.47
C GLN A 6 7.61 29.61 -23.32
N SER A 7 7.26 30.65 -22.57
CA SER A 7 6.27 30.67 -21.51
C SER A 7 5.00 29.91 -21.90
N LEU A 8 4.70 28.84 -21.17
CA LEU A 8 3.32 28.46 -20.88
C LEU A 8 3.02 28.95 -19.47
N LYS A 9 2.57 30.21 -19.37
CA LYS A 9 1.62 30.62 -18.34
C LYS A 9 0.33 29.85 -18.63
N GLY A 10 0.29 28.58 -18.20
CA GLY A 10 -0.94 27.84 -18.02
C GLY A 10 -1.40 28.16 -16.61
N GLU A 11 -2.35 29.08 -16.53
CA GLU A 11 -3.22 29.41 -15.41
C GLU A 11 -3.05 28.48 -14.18
N SER A 12 -2.57 29.05 -13.08
CA SER A 12 -2.78 28.44 -11.77
C SER A 12 -4.27 28.34 -11.59
N VAL A 13 -4.85 27.17 -11.87
CA VAL A 13 -6.19 26.82 -11.45
C VAL A 13 -6.20 27.11 -9.96
N LEU A 14 -6.85 28.21 -9.61
CA LEU A 14 -7.14 28.69 -8.26
C LEU A 14 -8.17 27.72 -7.66
N ALA A 15 -7.79 26.46 -7.59
CA ALA A 15 -8.44 25.49 -6.75
C ALA A 15 -8.07 25.91 -5.33
N ASP A 16 -9.09 26.32 -4.60
CA ASP A 16 -9.06 26.77 -3.21
C ASP A 16 -8.76 25.56 -2.30
N TYR A 17 -7.63 24.89 -2.55
CA TYR A 17 -7.15 23.80 -1.71
C TYR A 17 -6.85 24.41 -0.33
N GLY A 18 -7.79 24.22 0.59
CA GLY A 18 -7.61 24.61 1.96
C GLY A 18 -6.33 23.96 2.51
N PRO A 19 -5.60 24.62 3.43
CA PRO A 19 -4.41 24.05 4.07
C PRO A 19 -4.65 22.62 4.59
N GLU A 20 -5.88 22.31 4.96
CA GLU A 20 -6.36 21.00 5.40
C GLU A 20 -6.17 19.87 4.35
N GLU A 21 -6.44 20.13 3.05
CA GLU A 21 -6.35 19.10 1.99
C GLU A 21 -4.90 18.79 1.61
N SER A 22 -4.05 19.82 1.56
CA SER A 22 -2.62 19.65 1.26
C SER A 22 -1.85 18.89 2.35
N LEU A 23 -2.27 19.06 3.62
CA LEU A 23 -1.72 18.35 4.76
C LEU A 23 -2.17 16.87 4.75
N ASN A 24 -3.43 16.61 4.43
CA ASN A 24 -3.97 15.25 4.39
C ASN A 24 -3.32 14.41 3.27
N GLU A 25 -3.15 14.98 2.08
CA GLU A 25 -2.52 14.28 0.95
C GLU A 25 -1.03 13.97 1.21
N SER A 26 -0.33 14.88 1.92
CA SER A 26 1.05 14.65 2.38
C SER A 26 1.13 13.61 3.50
N ALA A 27 0.19 13.61 4.44
CA ALA A 27 0.12 12.65 5.54
C ALA A 27 -0.18 11.21 5.06
N ASP A 28 -1.02 11.06 4.04
CA ASP A 28 -1.35 9.79 3.38
C ASP A 28 -0.14 9.17 2.66
N ILE A 29 0.77 10.00 2.14
CA ILE A 29 2.03 9.56 1.52
C ILE A 29 3.10 9.20 2.58
N GLU A 30 3.09 9.89 3.72
CA GLU A 30 4.13 9.75 4.74
C GLU A 30 3.98 8.47 5.57
N TRP A 31 2.75 8.04 5.89
CA TRP A 31 2.57 6.94 6.86
C TRP A 31 3.14 5.59 6.37
N VAL A 32 2.96 5.23 5.10
CA VAL A 32 3.52 4.00 4.50
C VAL A 32 5.05 3.99 4.58
N ASN A 33 5.66 5.18 4.54
CA ASN A 33 7.11 5.36 4.58
C ASN A 33 7.66 5.51 6.01
N LYS A 34 6.85 5.37 7.05
CA LYS A 34 7.36 5.37 8.42
C LYS A 34 8.17 4.09 8.70
N LEU A 35 9.26 4.22 9.46
CA LEU A 35 10.18 3.12 9.75
C LEU A 35 9.48 1.95 10.47
N TRP A 36 8.54 2.25 11.36
CA TRP A 36 7.78 1.24 12.10
C TRP A 36 6.85 0.43 11.18
N VAL A 37 6.22 1.07 10.19
CA VAL A 37 5.39 0.38 9.18
C VAL A 37 6.26 -0.57 8.36
N ARG A 38 7.42 -0.12 7.87
CA ARG A 38 8.36 -1.00 7.15
C ARG A 38 8.83 -2.19 7.98
N ARG A 39 9.05 -2.00 9.28
CA ARG A 39 9.41 -3.10 10.19
C ARG A 39 8.24 -4.06 10.38
N LEU A 40 7.04 -3.55 10.59
CA LEU A 40 5.81 -4.34 10.69
C LEU A 40 5.61 -5.22 9.45
N MET A 41 5.69 -4.64 8.25
CA MET A 41 5.50 -5.41 6.99
C MET A 41 6.53 -6.53 6.83
N ARG A 42 7.78 -6.31 7.25
CA ARG A 42 8.82 -7.36 7.26
C ARG A 42 8.50 -8.47 8.26
N SER A 43 8.02 -8.11 9.45
CA SER A 43 7.56 -9.10 10.44
C SER A 43 6.36 -9.89 9.90
N CYS A 44 5.40 -9.24 9.26
CA CYS A 44 4.27 -9.91 8.61
C CYS A 44 4.74 -10.91 7.53
N ALA A 45 5.76 -10.57 6.75
CA ALA A 45 6.33 -11.50 5.77
C ALA A 45 6.92 -12.76 6.43
N LEU A 46 7.64 -12.61 7.55
CA LEU A 46 8.17 -13.75 8.31
C LEU A 46 7.06 -14.60 8.95
N VAL A 47 6.03 -13.95 9.49
CA VAL A 47 4.86 -14.65 10.05
C VAL A 47 4.09 -15.38 8.95
N SER A 48 3.93 -14.80 7.76
CA SER A 48 3.28 -15.45 6.61
C SER A 48 4.06 -16.70 6.17
N LEU A 49 5.39 -16.61 6.11
CA LEU A 49 6.24 -17.77 5.81
C LEU A 49 6.03 -18.88 6.85
N ALA A 50 6.05 -18.54 8.14
CA ALA A 50 5.82 -19.51 9.21
C ALA A 50 4.41 -20.12 9.15
N SER A 51 3.39 -19.31 8.88
CA SER A 51 1.99 -19.74 8.73
C SER A 51 1.86 -20.78 7.62
N VAL A 52 2.43 -20.51 6.44
CA VAL A 52 2.46 -21.46 5.32
C VAL A 52 3.21 -22.75 5.66
N CYS A 53 4.36 -22.67 6.32
CA CYS A 53 5.10 -23.87 6.74
C CYS A 53 4.31 -24.75 7.72
N LEU A 54 3.42 -24.16 8.52
CA LEU A 54 2.58 -24.87 9.49
C LEU A 54 1.25 -25.35 8.89
N ASN A 55 0.83 -24.81 7.74
CA ASN A 55 -0.44 -25.09 7.09
C ASN A 55 -0.40 -26.43 6.32
N THR A 56 -0.27 -27.53 7.08
CA THR A 56 -0.35 -28.89 6.53
C THR A 56 -1.37 -29.72 7.32
N PRO A 57 -2.07 -30.67 6.65
CA PRO A 57 -3.07 -31.49 7.32
C PRO A 57 -2.48 -32.31 8.48
N LYS A 58 -1.23 -32.78 8.36
CA LYS A 58 -0.55 -33.53 9.42
C LYS A 58 -0.21 -32.69 10.65
N THR A 59 0.06 -31.39 10.47
CA THR A 59 0.22 -30.48 11.61
C THR A 59 -1.13 -30.25 12.31
N PHE A 60 -2.22 -30.09 11.55
CA PHE A 60 -3.55 -29.89 12.11
C PHE A 60 -4.12 -31.12 12.81
N GLU A 61 -3.80 -32.33 12.33
CA GLU A 61 -4.13 -33.57 13.06
C GLU A 61 -3.47 -33.60 14.45
N LYS A 62 -2.24 -33.08 14.59
CA LYS A 62 -1.51 -33.03 15.86
C LYS A 62 -1.91 -31.84 16.73
N VAL A 63 -2.23 -30.71 16.12
CA VAL A 63 -2.61 -29.46 16.79
C VAL A 63 -3.82 -28.85 16.07
N PRO A 64 -5.05 -29.33 16.34
CA PRO A 64 -6.27 -28.85 15.71
C PRO A 64 -6.53 -27.33 15.80
N PRO A 65 -6.29 -26.64 16.94
CA PRO A 65 -6.54 -25.20 17.00
C PRO A 65 -5.62 -24.38 16.08
N LEU A 66 -4.51 -24.95 15.63
CA LEU A 66 -3.56 -24.25 14.76
C LEU A 66 -4.17 -23.86 13.42
N GLN A 67 -5.16 -24.61 12.93
CA GLN A 67 -5.86 -24.30 11.68
C GLN A 67 -6.54 -22.93 11.74
N TYR A 68 -7.22 -22.61 12.85
CA TYR A 68 -7.86 -21.31 13.04
C TYR A 68 -6.82 -20.21 13.22
N VAL A 69 -5.72 -20.50 13.91
CA VAL A 69 -4.62 -19.55 14.10
C VAL A 69 -3.98 -19.16 12.77
N THR A 70 -3.58 -20.14 11.94
CA THR A 70 -3.01 -19.87 10.61
C THR A 70 -3.98 -19.12 9.72
N PHE A 71 -5.27 -19.49 9.75
CA PHE A 71 -6.30 -18.80 8.97
C PHE A 71 -6.46 -17.32 9.36
N VAL A 72 -6.57 -17.02 10.66
CA VAL A 72 -6.72 -15.64 11.15
C VAL A 72 -5.44 -14.84 10.86
N CYS A 73 -4.25 -15.44 11.06
CA CYS A 73 -2.99 -14.79 10.72
C CYS A 73 -2.91 -14.44 9.22
N ASP A 74 -3.21 -15.38 8.35
CA ASP A 74 -3.18 -15.17 6.89
C ASP A 74 -4.18 -14.10 6.45
N LEU A 75 -5.37 -14.07 7.06
CA LEU A 75 -6.39 -13.06 6.80
C LEU A 75 -5.89 -11.65 7.16
N ILE A 76 -5.34 -11.47 8.37
CA ILE A 76 -4.80 -10.17 8.82
C ILE A 76 -3.65 -9.73 7.91
N ILE A 77 -2.71 -10.62 7.61
CA ILE A 77 -1.54 -10.31 6.80
C ILE A 77 -1.96 -9.95 5.37
N THR A 78 -2.95 -10.64 4.81
CA THR A 78 -3.51 -10.32 3.51
C THR A 78 -4.05 -8.90 3.49
N PHE A 79 -4.88 -8.52 4.47
CA PHE A 79 -5.39 -7.14 4.56
C PHE A 79 -4.28 -6.09 4.67
N LEU A 80 -3.25 -6.34 5.49
CA LEU A 80 -2.12 -5.42 5.63
C LEU A 80 -1.34 -5.24 4.33
N PHE A 81 -1.00 -6.34 3.63
CA PHE A 81 -0.31 -6.25 2.34
C PHE A 81 -1.18 -5.62 1.26
N THR A 82 -2.47 -5.92 1.22
CA THR A 82 -3.41 -5.30 0.26
C THR A 82 -3.54 -3.80 0.51
N ALA A 83 -3.72 -3.37 1.76
CA ALA A 83 -3.79 -1.96 2.12
C ALA A 83 -2.50 -1.23 1.73
N GLU A 84 -1.34 -1.83 1.99
CA GLU A 84 -0.05 -1.25 1.63
C GLU A 84 0.14 -1.15 0.10
N MET A 85 -0.28 -2.17 -0.64
CA MET A 85 -0.27 -2.16 -2.11
C MET A 85 -1.15 -1.05 -2.68
N ILE A 86 -2.40 -0.93 -2.20
CA ILE A 86 -3.34 0.10 -2.63
C ILE A 86 -2.76 1.49 -2.34
N ALA A 87 -2.25 1.70 -1.12
CA ALA A 87 -1.64 2.97 -0.74
C ALA A 87 -0.46 3.33 -1.65
N LYS A 88 0.46 2.38 -1.93
CA LYS A 88 1.58 2.63 -2.84
C LYS A 88 1.15 2.89 -4.28
N MET A 89 0.12 2.21 -4.77
CA MET A 89 -0.40 2.42 -6.12
C MET A 89 -1.06 3.79 -6.25
N HIS A 90 -1.76 4.24 -5.21
CA HIS A 90 -2.33 5.58 -5.12
C HIS A 90 -1.23 6.66 -5.16
N ILE A 91 -0.21 6.52 -4.30
CA ILE A 91 0.93 7.47 -4.20
C ILE A 91 1.72 7.56 -5.51
N ARG A 92 1.97 6.42 -6.17
CA ARG A 92 2.76 6.38 -7.42
C ARG A 92 1.97 6.82 -8.66
N GLY A 93 0.66 7.06 -8.53
CA GLY A 93 -0.20 7.46 -9.65
C GLY A 93 -0.44 6.37 -10.70
N ILE A 94 -0.07 5.10 -10.43
CA ILE A 94 -0.31 3.99 -11.36
C ILE A 94 -1.81 3.85 -11.64
N LEU A 95 -2.65 4.11 -10.65
CA LEU A 95 -4.10 4.07 -10.79
C LEU A 95 -4.60 5.09 -11.84
N LYS A 96 -4.00 6.29 -11.90
CA LYS A 96 -4.29 7.30 -12.95
C LYS A 96 -3.87 6.81 -14.34
N VAL A 97 -2.67 6.23 -14.46
CA VAL A 97 -2.14 5.72 -15.75
C VAL A 97 -2.97 4.55 -16.28
N VAL A 98 -3.33 3.59 -15.42
CA VAL A 98 -4.15 2.43 -15.82
C VAL A 98 -5.55 2.87 -16.25
N ILE A 99 -6.17 3.82 -15.55
CA ILE A 99 -7.48 4.35 -15.94
C ILE A 99 -7.39 5.10 -17.27
N ILE A 100 -6.37 5.93 -17.51
CA ILE A 100 -6.20 6.65 -18.78
C ILE A 100 -5.97 5.70 -19.97
N ILE A 101 -5.34 4.53 -19.77
CA ILE A 101 -5.13 3.54 -20.84
C ILE A 101 -6.42 2.77 -21.17
N LEU A 102 -7.37 2.70 -20.23
CA LEU A 102 -8.62 1.95 -20.37
C LEU A 102 -9.76 2.78 -21.02
N TYR A 103 -9.57 4.08 -21.24
CA TYR A 103 -10.52 5.00 -21.89
C TYR A 103 -9.92 5.57 -23.18
#